data_AF-A0AAE0X014-F1
#
_entry.id   AF-A0AAE0X014-F1
#
_cell.length_a   1.000
_cell.length_b   1.000
_cell.length_c   1.000
_cell.angle_alpha   90.00
_cell.angle_beta   90.00
_cell.angle_gamma   90.00
#
_symmetry.space_group_name_H-M   'P 1'
#
loop_
_entity.id
_entity.type
_entity.pdbx_description
1 polymer ?
#
loop_
_entity_poly.entity_id
_entity_poly.type
_entity_poly.pdbx_seq_one_letter_code
_entity_poly.pdbx_strand_id
1 'polypeptide(L)'
;MSVANPTATALPGRLLRMTLQIYRNQTSTTEDREKFARDYLSKVTALHAKNGIEIYQQVYTPVNYRAALDEMNRRNNRGWVIDDHDLTVEFYFRNFAELNKVNTDPEFQALQASEGLYVNLVHTVVTLGWVEKHVDGGKAVNLGPNGKSLYPPWSELNDLSTAFAPAQPAAEGLEKKDEAKI
;
A
#
# COMPACT_ATOMS: atom_id res chain seq x y z
N MET A 1 -38.11 3.83 -22.34
CA MET A 1 -36.65 3.60 -22.20
C MET A 1 -36.22 4.30 -20.93
N SER A 2 -35.84 3.53 -19.91
CA SER A 2 -35.44 4.05 -18.59
C SER A 2 -34.03 4.61 -18.70
N VAL A 3 -33.86 5.88 -18.34
CA VAL A 3 -32.55 6.53 -18.25
C VAL A 3 -31.97 6.12 -16.90
N ALA A 4 -30.88 5.36 -16.92
CA ALA A 4 -30.17 4.96 -15.71
C ALA A 4 -29.68 6.22 -14.96
N ASN A 5 -30.04 6.31 -13.69
CA ASN A 5 -29.53 7.31 -12.76
C ASN A 5 -28.00 7.17 -12.67
N PRO A 6 -27.20 8.24 -12.85
CA PRO A 6 -25.79 8.17 -12.53
C PRO A 6 -25.66 7.88 -11.03
N THR A 7 -25.05 6.75 -10.72
CA THR A 7 -24.74 6.29 -9.36
C THR A 7 -24.13 7.44 -8.56
N ALA A 8 -24.80 7.84 -7.48
CA ALA A 8 -24.20 8.68 -6.47
C ALA A 8 -22.89 8.00 -6.03
N THR A 9 -21.77 8.60 -6.41
CA THR A 9 -20.45 8.08 -6.05
C THR A 9 -20.37 8.17 -4.53
N ALA A 10 -20.14 7.03 -3.86
CA ALA A 10 -19.98 7.02 -2.41
C ALA A 10 -18.89 8.03 -2.02
N LEU A 11 -19.11 8.76 -0.91
CA LEU A 11 -18.12 9.70 -0.41
C LEU A 11 -16.79 8.97 -0.17
N PRO A 12 -15.64 9.61 -0.46
CA PRO A 12 -14.36 8.96 -0.31
C PRO A 12 -14.06 8.72 1.17
N GLY A 13 -13.81 7.47 1.56
CA GLY A 13 -13.39 7.10 2.91
C GLY A 13 -11.87 7.14 3.10
N ARG A 14 -11.42 6.87 4.33
CA ARG A 14 -9.99 6.74 4.63
C ARG A 14 -9.37 5.60 3.79
N LEU A 15 -8.26 5.90 3.13
CA LEU A 15 -7.39 4.92 2.51
C LEU A 15 -6.00 5.11 3.11
N LEU A 16 -5.52 4.11 3.84
CA LEU A 16 -4.17 4.14 4.41
C LEU A 16 -3.16 3.83 3.31
N ARG A 17 -1.99 4.44 3.39
CA ARG A 17 -0.82 4.17 2.56
C ARG A 17 0.37 3.91 3.47
N MET A 18 0.96 2.74 3.33
CA MET A 18 2.25 2.40 3.93
C MET A 18 3.30 2.37 2.82
N THR A 19 4.46 2.99 3.04
CA THR A 19 5.60 2.93 2.11
C THR A 19 6.80 2.28 2.75
N LEU A 20 7.57 1.52 1.98
CA LEU A 20 8.89 1.02 2.33
C LEU A 20 9.88 1.54 1.28
N GLN A 21 10.77 2.44 1.68
CA GLN A 21 11.89 2.88 0.86
C GLN A 21 13.09 1.97 1.16
N ILE A 22 13.61 1.30 0.13
CA ILE A 22 14.65 0.27 0.30
C ILE A 22 15.78 0.44 -0.72
N TYR A 23 16.99 0.11 -0.27
CA TYR A 23 18.13 -0.05 -1.16
C TYR A 23 18.11 -1.41 -1.83
N ARG A 24 18.68 -1.51 -3.03
CA ARG A 24 18.96 -2.80 -3.64
C ARG A 24 20.20 -3.41 -3.01
N ASN A 25 20.23 -4.73 -2.93
CA ASN A 25 21.45 -5.44 -2.58
C ASN A 25 22.46 -5.31 -3.73
N GLN A 26 23.74 -5.06 -3.42
CA GLN A 26 24.77 -4.85 -4.44
C GLN A 26 25.36 -6.14 -5.00
N THR A 27 25.02 -7.31 -4.42
CA THR A 27 25.62 -8.61 -4.74
C THR A 27 25.11 -9.27 -6.03
N SER A 28 23.96 -8.84 -6.56
CA SER A 28 23.36 -9.39 -7.80
C SER A 28 23.66 -8.51 -9.03
N THR A 29 23.58 -9.05 -10.25
CA THR A 29 23.70 -8.22 -11.46
C THR A 29 22.41 -7.44 -11.75
N THR A 30 22.47 -6.41 -12.60
CA THR A 30 21.26 -5.68 -13.02
C THR A 30 20.25 -6.58 -13.72
N GLU A 31 20.72 -7.51 -14.58
CA GLU A 31 19.87 -8.44 -15.31
C GLU A 31 19.17 -9.42 -14.38
N ASP A 32 19.91 -10.00 -13.41
CA ASP A 32 19.33 -10.90 -12.41
C ASP A 32 18.26 -10.21 -11.57
N ARG A 33 18.51 -8.94 -11.18
CA ARG A 33 17.55 -8.13 -10.42
C ARG A 33 16.30 -7.82 -11.23
N GLU A 34 16.44 -7.46 -12.50
CA GLU A 34 15.29 -7.19 -13.36
C GLU A 34 14.44 -8.45 -13.55
N LYS A 35 15.09 -9.58 -13.86
CA LYS A 35 14.40 -10.86 -14.01
C LYS A 35 13.66 -11.25 -12.73
N PHE A 36 14.34 -11.18 -11.59
CA PHE A 36 13.72 -11.44 -10.29
C PHE A 36 12.53 -10.52 -10.05
N ALA A 37 12.69 -9.20 -10.23
CA ALA A 37 11.62 -8.24 -9.97
C ALA A 37 10.37 -8.52 -10.82
N ARG A 38 10.54 -8.85 -12.12
CA ARG A 38 9.41 -9.17 -13.01
C ARG A 38 8.70 -10.45 -12.60
N ASP A 39 9.44 -11.50 -12.29
CA ASP A 39 8.88 -12.79 -11.84
C ASP A 39 8.19 -12.64 -10.48
N TYR A 40 8.83 -11.94 -9.55
CA TYR A 40 8.32 -11.64 -8.21
C TYR A 40 7.02 -10.83 -8.28
N LEU A 41 6.98 -9.76 -9.10
CA LEU A 41 5.83 -8.88 -9.26
C LEU A 41 4.56 -9.63 -9.69
N SER A 42 4.69 -10.61 -10.58
CA SER A 42 3.55 -11.42 -11.03
C SER A 42 2.88 -12.21 -9.88
N LYS A 43 3.68 -12.72 -8.94
CA LYS A 43 3.23 -13.54 -7.81
C LYS A 43 2.73 -12.68 -6.67
N VAL A 44 3.51 -11.67 -6.29
CA VAL A 44 3.21 -10.81 -5.15
C VAL A 44 1.90 -10.04 -5.37
N THR A 45 1.64 -9.57 -6.60
CA THR A 45 0.41 -8.82 -6.91
C THR A 45 -0.84 -9.67 -6.67
N ALA A 46 -0.82 -10.95 -7.06
CA ALA A 46 -1.93 -11.86 -6.82
C ALA A 46 -2.17 -12.09 -5.33
N LEU A 47 -1.10 -12.24 -4.53
CA LEU A 47 -1.19 -12.41 -3.07
C LEU A 47 -1.73 -11.16 -2.37
N HIS A 48 -1.32 -9.96 -2.79
CA HIS A 48 -1.82 -8.71 -2.22
C HIS A 48 -3.31 -8.52 -2.53
N ALA A 49 -3.71 -8.74 -3.78
CA ALA A 49 -5.11 -8.66 -4.18
C ALA A 49 -5.98 -9.68 -3.43
N LYS A 50 -5.53 -10.94 -3.32
CA LYS A 50 -6.19 -12.01 -2.55
C LYS A 50 -6.45 -11.61 -1.09
N ASN A 51 -5.54 -10.85 -0.49
CA ASN A 51 -5.61 -10.45 0.92
C ASN A 51 -6.28 -9.08 1.16
N GLY A 52 -6.82 -8.46 0.12
CA GLY A 52 -7.64 -7.23 0.23
C GLY A 52 -6.85 -5.92 0.18
N ILE A 53 -5.59 -5.95 -0.26
CA ILE A 53 -4.83 -4.73 -0.54
C ILE A 53 -5.42 -4.04 -1.76
N GLU A 54 -5.82 -2.78 -1.60
CA GLU A 54 -6.51 -2.01 -2.63
C GLU A 54 -5.55 -1.57 -3.74
N ILE A 55 -4.33 -1.16 -3.38
CA ILE A 55 -3.28 -0.81 -4.32
C ILE A 55 -1.96 -1.36 -3.81
N TYR A 56 -1.25 -2.08 -4.67
CA TYR A 56 0.14 -2.44 -4.50
C TYR A 56 0.93 -1.85 -5.66
N GLN A 57 1.96 -1.06 -5.38
CA GLN A 57 2.80 -0.50 -6.43
C GLN A 57 4.26 -0.37 -6.01
N GLN A 58 5.12 -0.27 -7.02
CA GLN A 58 6.56 -0.10 -6.88
C GLN A 58 7.01 1.14 -7.66
N VAL A 59 7.71 2.04 -6.98
CA VAL A 59 8.29 3.24 -7.57
C VAL A 59 9.79 3.06 -7.63
N TYR A 60 10.34 2.92 -8.83
CA TYR A 60 11.77 2.78 -9.05
C TYR A 60 12.44 4.14 -9.20
N THR A 61 13.51 4.37 -8.45
CA THR A 61 14.24 5.64 -8.38
C THR A 61 15.70 5.46 -8.83
N PRO A 62 15.96 5.07 -10.09
CA PRO A 62 17.31 4.91 -10.59
C PRO A 62 18.07 6.26 -10.59
N VAL A 63 19.40 6.20 -10.61
CA VAL A 63 20.30 7.36 -10.51
C VAL A 63 19.93 8.51 -11.45
N ASN A 64 19.55 8.20 -12.70
CA ASN A 64 19.20 9.23 -13.69
C ASN A 64 17.93 10.02 -13.32
N TYR A 65 16.96 9.40 -12.65
CA TYR A 65 15.74 10.07 -12.21
C TYR A 65 16.02 10.98 -11.02
N ARG A 66 16.87 10.51 -10.10
CA ARG A 66 17.37 11.31 -8.96
C ARG A 66 18.18 12.52 -9.44
N ALA A 67 19.04 12.34 -10.43
CA ALA A 67 19.82 13.43 -11.04
C ALA A 67 18.93 14.48 -11.70
N ALA A 68 17.87 14.05 -12.41
CA ALA A 68 16.89 14.97 -12.99
C ALA A 68 16.14 15.77 -11.91
N LEU A 69 15.78 15.12 -10.80
CA LEU A 69 15.12 15.77 -9.66
C LEU A 69 16.04 16.77 -8.94
N ASP A 70 17.32 16.42 -8.75
CA ASP A 70 18.33 17.30 -8.18
C ASP A 70 18.57 18.56 -9.05
N GLU A 71 18.66 18.40 -10.38
CA GLU A 71 18.77 19.52 -11.30
C GLU A 71 17.55 20.47 -11.18
N MET A 72 16.35 19.92 -11.09
CA MET A 72 15.14 20.71 -10.88
C MET A 72 15.12 21.43 -9.53
N ASN A 73 15.59 20.75 -8.47
CA ASN A 73 15.72 21.31 -7.13
C ASN A 73 16.66 22.52 -7.12
N ARG A 74 17.85 22.38 -7.73
CA ARG A 74 18.86 23.44 -7.85
C ARG A 74 18.37 24.61 -8.69
N ARG A 75 17.82 24.37 -9.88
CA ARG A 75 17.32 25.44 -10.77
C ARG A 75 16.26 26.32 -10.12
N ASN A 76 15.43 25.75 -9.27
CA ASN A 76 14.29 26.43 -8.69
C ASN A 76 14.49 26.77 -7.20
N ASN A 77 15.70 26.59 -6.66
CA ASN A 77 16.07 26.84 -5.26
C ASN A 77 15.04 26.28 -4.25
N ARG A 78 14.66 25.00 -4.43
CA ARG A 78 13.54 24.41 -3.67
C ARG A 78 13.92 23.86 -2.30
N GLY A 79 15.21 23.69 -2.02
CA GLY A 79 15.72 23.20 -0.73
C GLY A 79 15.36 21.74 -0.43
N TRP A 80 15.05 20.93 -1.44
CA TRP A 80 14.70 19.52 -1.25
C TRP A 80 15.92 18.68 -0.88
N VAL A 81 15.68 17.65 -0.06
CA VAL A 81 16.59 16.52 0.09
C VAL A 81 16.10 15.42 -0.83
N ILE A 82 16.98 14.94 -1.72
CA ILE A 82 16.63 13.88 -2.66
C ILE A 82 16.86 12.54 -1.98
N ASP A 83 15.78 11.76 -1.83
CA ASP A 83 15.85 10.38 -1.34
C ASP A 83 16.72 9.53 -2.28
N ASP A 84 17.62 8.73 -1.71
CA ASP A 84 18.60 7.94 -2.45
C ASP A 84 18.32 6.44 -2.42
N HIS A 85 17.19 6.00 -1.87
CA HIS A 85 16.75 4.61 -1.98
C HIS A 85 16.49 4.27 -3.46
N ASP A 86 16.53 2.99 -3.78
CA ASP A 86 16.45 2.51 -5.17
C ASP A 86 15.03 2.11 -5.58
N LEU A 87 14.16 1.89 -4.59
CA LEU A 87 12.81 1.39 -4.73
C LEU A 87 11.97 1.87 -3.55
N THR A 88 10.76 2.37 -3.84
CA THR A 88 9.68 2.51 -2.85
C THR A 88 8.59 1.49 -3.15
N VAL A 89 8.24 0.64 -2.20
CA VAL A 89 7.07 -0.24 -2.27
C VAL A 89 5.93 0.45 -1.52
N GLU A 90 4.72 0.44 -2.10
CA GLU A 90 3.56 1.09 -1.50
C GLU A 90 2.38 0.12 -1.40
N PHE A 91 1.77 0.10 -0.22
CA PHE A 91 0.57 -0.67 0.09
C PHE A 91 -0.55 0.28 0.47
N TYR A 92 -1.71 0.11 -0.14
CA TYR A 92 -2.91 0.86 0.20
C TYR A 92 -4.00 -0.07 0.69
N PHE A 93 -4.59 0.24 1.84
CA PHE A 93 -5.54 -0.63 2.53
C PHE A 93 -6.51 0.18 3.39
N ARG A 94 -7.66 -0.40 3.73
CA ARG A 94 -8.71 0.28 4.49
C ARG A 94 -8.52 0.13 5.99
N ASN A 95 -7.99 -1.01 6.42
CA ASN A 95 -7.82 -1.35 7.84
C ASN A 95 -6.59 -2.25 8.04
N PHE A 96 -6.07 -2.30 9.26
CA PHE A 96 -4.89 -3.09 9.57
C PHE A 96 -5.12 -4.60 9.48
N ALA A 97 -6.39 -5.07 9.50
CA ALA A 97 -6.68 -6.49 9.35
C ALA A 97 -6.32 -6.99 7.94
N GLU A 98 -6.51 -6.19 6.88
CA GLU A 98 -6.08 -6.52 5.51
C GLU A 98 -4.55 -6.64 5.42
N LEU A 99 -3.82 -5.69 6.00
CA LEU A 99 -2.36 -5.75 6.04
C LEU A 99 -1.86 -6.98 6.84
N ASN A 100 -2.52 -7.29 7.96
CA ASN A 100 -2.18 -8.47 8.77
C ASN A 100 -2.40 -9.78 8.01
N LYS A 101 -3.46 -9.89 7.20
CA LYS A 101 -3.70 -11.07 6.36
C LYS A 101 -2.50 -11.35 5.45
N VAL A 102 -1.97 -10.33 4.78
CA VAL A 102 -0.75 -10.44 3.95
C VAL A 102 0.42 -10.94 4.78
N ASN A 103 0.70 -10.32 5.93
CA ASN A 103 1.82 -10.69 6.80
C ASN A 103 1.74 -12.14 7.32
N THR A 104 0.52 -12.66 7.48
CA THR A 104 0.27 -14.04 7.92
C THR A 104 0.07 -15.02 6.78
N ASP A 105 0.06 -14.59 5.52
CA ASP A 105 -0.12 -15.49 4.37
C ASP A 105 1.17 -16.32 4.17
N PRO A 106 1.12 -17.66 4.31
CA PRO A 106 2.29 -18.51 4.19
C PRO A 106 2.90 -18.49 2.78
N GLU A 107 2.09 -18.28 1.74
CA GLU A 107 2.58 -18.13 0.37
C GLU A 107 3.37 -16.83 0.21
N PHE A 108 2.92 -15.75 0.88
CA PHE A 108 3.65 -14.49 0.92
C PHE A 108 4.94 -14.61 1.71
N GLN A 109 4.93 -15.23 2.90
CA GLN A 109 6.16 -15.44 3.68
C GLN A 109 7.21 -16.24 2.92
N ALA A 110 6.80 -17.30 2.21
CA ALA A 110 7.68 -18.09 1.36
C ALA A 110 8.22 -17.26 0.18
N LEU A 111 7.38 -16.42 -0.44
CA LEU A 111 7.80 -15.54 -1.53
C LEU A 111 8.77 -14.45 -1.03
N GLN A 112 8.47 -13.82 0.11
CA GLN A 112 9.28 -12.76 0.72
C GLN A 112 10.67 -13.27 1.09
N ALA A 113 10.80 -14.52 1.55
CA ALA A 113 12.09 -15.13 1.85
C ALA A 113 13.04 -15.16 0.62
N SER A 114 12.53 -15.09 -0.61
CA SER A 114 13.35 -15.03 -1.83
C SER A 114 13.96 -13.65 -2.11
N GLU A 115 13.54 -12.59 -1.41
CA GLU A 115 13.96 -11.22 -1.68
C GLU A 115 15.39 -10.90 -1.23
N GLY A 116 15.94 -11.61 -0.25
CA GLY A 116 17.17 -11.22 0.47
C GLY A 116 18.42 -11.04 -0.41
N LEU A 117 18.48 -11.68 -1.58
CA LEU A 117 19.57 -11.51 -2.55
C LEU A 117 19.45 -10.22 -3.40
N TYR A 118 18.30 -9.55 -3.34
CA TYR A 118 17.93 -8.45 -4.23
C TYR A 118 17.61 -7.16 -3.46
N VAL A 119 17.09 -7.27 -2.25
CA VAL A 119 16.77 -6.12 -1.39
C VAL A 119 17.74 -6.05 -0.20
N ASN A 120 18.11 -4.84 0.17
CA ASN A 120 18.80 -4.56 1.41
C ASN A 120 17.82 -3.85 2.35
N LEU A 121 17.40 -4.55 3.40
CA LEU A 121 16.46 -4.01 4.38
C LEU A 121 17.15 -3.11 5.43
N VAL A 122 18.47 -3.05 5.46
CA VAL A 122 19.21 -2.10 6.31
C VAL A 122 18.91 -0.68 5.83
N HIS A 123 18.63 0.22 6.77
CA HIS A 123 18.21 1.61 6.52
C HIS A 123 16.87 1.76 5.79
N THR A 124 16.02 0.73 5.77
CA THR A 124 14.64 0.87 5.27
C THR A 124 13.95 2.02 6.01
N VAL A 125 13.38 2.96 5.25
CA VAL A 125 12.49 3.99 5.79
C VAL A 125 11.05 3.53 5.57
N VAL A 126 10.23 3.64 6.62
CA VAL A 126 8.81 3.27 6.57
C VAL A 126 7.97 4.49 6.89
N THR A 127 6.94 4.75 6.08
CA THR A 127 5.95 5.78 6.37
C THR A 127 4.54 5.20 6.38
N LEU A 128 3.65 5.79 7.16
CA LEU A 128 2.22 5.48 7.20
C LEU A 128 1.43 6.79 7.24
N GLY A 129 0.42 6.89 6.38
CA GLY A 129 -0.52 8.02 6.38
C GLY A 129 -1.83 7.64 5.70
N TRP A 130 -2.77 8.58 5.59
CA TRP A 130 -3.93 8.44 4.72
C TRP A 130 -3.72 9.20 3.40
N VAL A 131 -4.48 8.84 2.38
CA VAL A 131 -4.42 9.48 1.07
C VAL A 131 -5.73 10.18 0.74
N GLU A 132 -5.61 11.44 0.36
CA GLU A 132 -6.68 12.19 -0.28
C GLU A 132 -6.34 12.44 -1.75
N LYS A 133 -7.12 11.85 -2.65
CA LYS A 133 -6.97 12.03 -4.10
C LYS A 133 -7.85 13.19 -4.54
N HIS A 134 -7.24 14.28 -5.01
CA HIS A 134 -7.96 15.47 -5.49
C HIS A 134 -7.90 15.64 -7.02
N VAL A 135 -7.02 14.90 -7.69
CA VAL A 135 -6.95 14.83 -9.16
C VAL A 135 -6.82 13.37 -9.58
N ASP A 136 -7.66 12.94 -10.54
CA ASP A 136 -7.60 11.62 -11.15
C ASP A 136 -7.87 11.71 -12.65
N GLY A 137 -7.02 11.09 -13.48
CA GLY A 137 -7.16 11.15 -14.94
C GLY A 137 -7.23 12.58 -15.52
N GLY A 138 -6.52 13.54 -14.92
CA GLY A 138 -6.54 14.94 -15.32
C GLY A 138 -7.79 15.73 -14.91
N LYS A 139 -8.67 15.16 -14.07
CA LYS A 139 -9.90 15.80 -13.59
C LYS A 139 -9.84 16.02 -12.09
N ALA A 140 -10.39 17.14 -11.63
CA ALA A 140 -10.64 17.34 -10.19
C ALA A 140 -11.68 16.33 -9.71
N VAL A 141 -11.39 15.62 -8.61
CA VAL A 141 -12.26 14.61 -8.00
C VAL A 141 -12.37 14.88 -6.50
N ASN A 142 -13.37 14.28 -5.85
CA ASN A 142 -13.56 14.36 -4.40
C ASN A 142 -13.73 15.79 -3.85
N LEU A 143 -14.27 16.69 -4.68
CA LEU A 143 -14.68 18.04 -4.29
C LEU A 143 -16.20 18.19 -4.48
N GLY A 144 -16.86 18.80 -3.52
CA GLY A 144 -18.29 19.12 -3.60
C GLY A 144 -18.56 20.32 -4.53
N PRO A 145 -19.84 20.63 -4.82
CA PRO A 145 -20.22 21.78 -5.66
C PRO A 145 -19.70 23.14 -5.17
N ASN A 146 -19.35 23.23 -3.89
CA ASN A 146 -18.77 24.41 -3.24
C ASN A 146 -17.23 24.44 -3.26
N GLY A 147 -16.59 23.49 -3.95
CA GLY A 147 -15.13 23.35 -4.01
C GLY A 147 -14.47 22.81 -2.74
N LYS A 148 -15.24 22.33 -1.76
CA LYS A 148 -14.70 21.75 -0.52
C LYS A 148 -14.45 20.25 -0.68
N SER A 149 -13.44 19.74 0.04
CA SER A 149 -13.14 18.31 0.13
C SER A 149 -14.37 17.51 0.55
N LEU A 150 -14.60 16.38 -0.11
CA LEU A 150 -15.63 15.39 0.23
C LEU A 150 -15.12 14.33 1.22
N TYR A 151 -13.84 14.39 1.62
CA TYR A 151 -13.28 13.50 2.64
C TYR A 151 -13.84 13.82 4.04
N PRO A 152 -13.88 12.83 4.95
CA PRO A 152 -14.20 13.05 6.36
C PRO A 152 -13.30 14.09 7.01
N PRO A 153 -13.74 14.72 8.12
CA PRO A 153 -12.92 15.68 8.85
C PRO A 153 -11.66 15.02 9.40
N TRP A 154 -10.60 15.80 9.57
CA TRP A 154 -9.32 15.33 10.09
C TRP A 154 -9.43 14.69 11.48
N SER A 155 -10.37 15.13 12.32
CA SER A 155 -10.62 14.50 13.61
C SER A 155 -11.03 13.04 13.47
N GLU A 156 -11.82 12.73 12.44
CA GLU A 156 -12.18 11.36 12.11
C GLU A 156 -10.99 10.65 11.47
N LEU A 157 -10.33 11.22 10.45
CA LEU A 157 -9.23 10.55 9.73
C LEU A 157 -8.00 10.24 10.59
N ASN A 158 -7.73 11.07 11.61
CA ASN A 158 -6.65 10.84 12.58
C ASN A 158 -7.00 9.78 13.63
N ASP A 159 -8.28 9.49 13.86
CA ASP A 159 -8.69 8.45 14.79
C ASP A 159 -8.46 7.07 14.17
N LEU A 160 -7.32 6.45 14.48
CA LEU A 160 -6.96 5.13 13.99
C LEU A 160 -7.72 3.98 14.68
N SER A 161 -8.49 4.23 15.74
CA SER A 161 -9.21 3.16 16.46
C SER A 161 -10.14 2.37 15.53
N THR A 162 -10.78 3.06 14.57
CA THR A 162 -11.65 2.47 13.55
C THR A 162 -10.91 1.67 12.49
N ALA A 163 -9.61 1.91 12.30
CA ALA A 163 -8.76 1.15 11.38
C ALA A 163 -8.15 -0.11 12.03
N PHE A 164 -8.07 -0.15 13.36
CA PHE A 164 -7.60 -1.30 14.14
C PHE A 164 -8.72 -2.23 14.63
N ALA A 165 -9.98 -1.77 14.65
CA ALA A 165 -11.11 -2.55 15.12
C ALA A 165 -11.21 -3.92 14.37
N PRO A 166 -11.53 -5.01 15.09
CA PRO A 166 -11.15 -6.36 14.66
C PRO A 166 -12.05 -6.95 13.57
N ALA A 167 -11.47 -7.96 12.89
CA ALA A 167 -12.19 -8.97 12.14
C ALA A 167 -13.34 -9.59 12.97
N GLN A 168 -14.39 -10.05 12.28
CA GLN A 168 -15.56 -10.74 12.85
C GLN A 168 -15.20 -11.70 14.01
N PRO A 169 -16.02 -11.76 15.07
CA PRO A 169 -15.80 -12.71 16.15
C PRO A 169 -15.79 -14.14 15.59
N ALA A 170 -14.85 -14.95 16.09
CA ALA A 170 -14.81 -16.38 15.83
C ALA A 170 -16.18 -16.98 16.13
N ALA A 171 -16.64 -17.88 15.26
CA ALA A 171 -17.86 -18.63 15.49
C ALA A 171 -17.78 -19.35 16.84
N GLU A 172 -18.50 -18.84 17.84
CA GLU A 172 -18.84 -19.59 19.04
C GLU A 172 -19.77 -20.73 18.61
N GLY A 173 -19.32 -21.98 18.75
CA GLY A 173 -20.17 -23.11 18.41
C GLY A 173 -19.46 -24.46 18.30
N LEU A 174 -18.61 -24.81 19.27
CA LEU A 174 -18.37 -26.22 19.57
C LEU A 174 -18.76 -26.45 21.03
N GLU A 175 -20.07 -26.70 21.16
CA GLU A 175 -20.74 -27.22 22.33
C GLU A 175 -19.94 -28.42 22.87
N LYS A 176 -19.45 -28.30 24.10
CA LYS A 176 -19.01 -29.45 24.89
C LYS A 176 -20.23 -30.34 25.09
N LYS A 177 -20.21 -31.54 24.52
CA LYS A 177 -21.03 -32.64 25.03
C LYS A 177 -20.15 -33.52 25.90
N ASP A 178 -20.24 -33.25 27.19
CA ASP A 178 -19.90 -34.22 28.21
C ASP A 178 -20.95 -35.35 28.22
N GLU A 179 -20.41 -36.56 28.35
CA GLU A 179 -20.99 -37.80 28.92
C GLU A 179 -22.12 -38.56 28.20
N ALA A 180 -21.81 -39.82 27.84
CA ALA A 180 -22.58 -40.97 28.36
C ALA A 180 -21.75 -42.27 28.35
N LYS A 181 -21.71 -42.90 29.52
CA LYS A 181 -21.41 -44.32 29.82
C LYS A 181 -21.77 -45.30 28.70
N ILE A 182 -20.91 -46.29 28.43
CA ILE A 182 -20.92 -47.68 28.94
C ILE A 182 -19.54 -48.29 28.70
#